data_AF-A0A7V8NJV4-F1
#
_entry.id   AF-A0A7V8NJV4-F1
#
_cell.length_a   1.000
_cell.length_b   1.000
_cell.length_c   1.000
_cell.angle_alpha   90.00
_cell.angle_beta   90.00
_cell.angle_gamma   90.00
#
_symmetry.space_group_name_H-M   'P 1'
#
loop_
_entity.id
_entity.type
_entity.pdbx_description
1 polymer ?
#
loop_
_entity_poly.entity_id
_entity_poly.type
_entity_poly.pdbx_seq_one_letter_code
_entity_poly.pdbx_strand_id
1 'polypeptide(L)'
;MNGHTKAATRARLLGKLVRGRADGHPRRRALLTAARHLHDTAANFLDAADTEEMPEAADASISAAYRALMTAGTGVPLALLHYVTDPVTGFRTELPELDLIHPTFRYRARELRARHLYVIEMGHLDSHDEDVVLAALSALCDLHREWDQLTEDARDELRRDRTRPVVYRAHDGRRSAEHLRGHLTVFDGARVIASLDVPEHTAPGDVWQLINQAAA
;
A
#
# COMPACT_ATOMS: atom_id res chain seq x y z
N MET A 1 5.90 -30.86 -0.53
CA MET A 1 5.45 -30.18 0.70
C MET A 1 4.02 -29.71 0.49
N ASN A 2 3.07 -30.15 1.34
CA ASN A 2 1.66 -29.72 1.25
C ASN A 2 1.49 -28.25 1.67
N GLY A 3 0.32 -27.66 1.42
CA GLY A 3 0.02 -26.25 1.71
C GLY A 3 0.26 -25.89 3.18
N HIS A 4 -0.21 -26.73 4.10
CA HIS A 4 -0.07 -26.52 5.54
C HIS A 4 1.38 -26.51 6.01
N THR A 5 2.23 -27.40 5.50
CA THR A 5 3.67 -27.40 5.86
C THR A 5 4.39 -26.16 5.32
N LYS A 6 4.01 -25.68 4.12
CA LYS A 6 4.49 -24.39 3.59
C LYS A 6 4.07 -23.24 4.49
N ALA A 7 2.78 -23.18 4.84
CA ALA A 7 2.23 -22.15 5.72
C ALA A 7 2.90 -22.17 7.11
N ALA A 8 3.11 -23.34 7.70
CA ALA A 8 3.81 -23.50 8.96
C ALA A 8 5.25 -22.96 8.91
N THR A 9 5.98 -23.29 7.84
CA THR A 9 7.35 -22.81 7.64
C THR A 9 7.39 -21.29 7.52
N ARG A 10 6.50 -20.71 6.70
CA ARG A 10 6.38 -19.26 6.54
C ARG A 10 5.98 -18.58 7.84
N ALA A 11 5.03 -19.12 8.60
CA ALA A 11 4.61 -18.60 9.90
C ALA A 11 5.77 -18.57 10.92
N ARG A 12 6.51 -19.68 11.03
CA ARG A 12 7.67 -19.79 11.92
C ARG A 12 8.75 -18.77 11.57
N LEU A 13 9.11 -18.65 10.29
CA LEU A 13 10.15 -17.73 9.83
C LEU A 13 9.73 -16.27 9.92
N LEU A 14 8.46 -15.96 9.65
CA LEU A 14 7.90 -14.63 9.89
C LEU A 14 7.93 -14.31 11.39
N GLY A 15 7.60 -15.27 12.26
CA GLY A 15 7.73 -15.11 13.72
C GLY A 15 9.15 -14.80 14.16
N LYS A 16 10.16 -15.47 13.57
CA LYS A 16 11.59 -15.19 13.79
C LYS A 16 11.95 -13.76 13.36
N LEU A 17 11.52 -13.34 12.17
CA LEU A 17 11.74 -11.99 11.64
C LEU A 17 11.12 -10.91 12.54
N VAL A 18 9.85 -11.08 12.93
CA VAL A 18 9.11 -10.15 13.80
C VAL A 18 9.75 -10.07 15.18
N ARG A 19 10.17 -11.21 15.75
CA ARG A 19 10.89 -11.25 17.03
C ARG A 19 12.21 -10.49 16.95
N GLY A 20 13.00 -10.68 15.89
CA GLY A 20 14.27 -9.97 15.69
C GLY A 20 14.09 -8.45 15.62
N ARG A 21 12.97 -7.97 15.06
CA ARG A 21 12.64 -6.54 15.05
C ARG A 21 12.16 -5.98 16.39
N ALA A 22 11.89 -6.82 17.39
CA ALA A 22 11.39 -6.37 18.68
C ALA A 22 12.49 -5.74 19.57
N ASP A 23 13.76 -6.05 19.29
CA ASP A 23 14.89 -5.55 20.07
C ASP A 23 15.10 -4.06 19.84
N GLY A 24 15.12 -3.29 20.94
CA GLY A 24 15.22 -1.82 20.90
C GLY A 24 13.99 -1.09 20.36
N HIS A 25 12.93 -1.80 19.97
CA HIS A 25 11.77 -1.19 19.32
C HIS A 25 10.72 -0.64 20.31
N PRO A 26 10.16 0.57 20.10
CA PRO A 26 9.16 1.16 21.00
C PRO A 26 7.90 0.29 21.19
N ARG A 27 7.53 -0.49 20.16
CA ARG A 27 6.41 -1.43 20.18
C ARG A 27 6.81 -2.88 20.49
N ARG A 28 7.91 -3.10 21.21
CA ARG A 28 8.45 -4.44 21.55
C ARG A 28 7.39 -5.43 22.02
N ARG A 29 6.49 -5.03 22.93
CA ARG A 29 5.43 -5.91 23.45
C ARG A 29 4.51 -6.43 22.34
N ALA A 30 4.05 -5.54 21.45
CA ALA A 30 3.18 -5.92 20.34
C ALA A 30 3.88 -6.87 19.37
N LEU A 31 5.16 -6.60 19.04
CA LEU A 31 5.96 -7.47 18.17
C LEU A 31 6.19 -8.85 18.79
N LEU A 32 6.48 -8.93 20.09
CA LEU A 32 6.65 -10.22 20.78
C LEU A 32 5.34 -11.00 20.89
N THR A 33 4.21 -10.32 21.10
CA THR A 33 2.88 -10.96 21.06
C THR A 33 2.57 -11.52 19.67
N ALA A 34 2.81 -10.73 18.61
CA ALA A 34 2.63 -11.18 17.24
C ALA A 34 3.52 -12.39 16.91
N ALA A 35 4.82 -12.34 17.28
CA ALA A 35 5.74 -13.44 17.07
C ALA A 35 5.34 -14.72 17.82
N ARG A 36 4.70 -14.59 18.99
CA ARG A 36 4.14 -15.74 19.72
C ARG A 36 2.96 -16.34 18.96
N HIS A 37 2.00 -15.52 18.54
CA HIS A 37 0.86 -16.01 17.78
C HIS A 37 1.26 -16.65 16.45
N LEU A 38 2.29 -16.13 15.77
CA LEU A 38 2.86 -16.76 14.58
C LEU A 38 3.53 -18.12 14.86
N HIS A 39 4.09 -18.29 16.05
CA HIS A 39 4.60 -19.59 16.48
C HIS A 39 3.45 -20.58 16.72
N ASP A 40 2.38 -20.14 17.39
CA ASP A 40 1.17 -20.95 17.60
C ASP A 40 0.51 -21.32 16.24
N THR A 41 0.45 -20.38 15.31
CA THR A 41 0.01 -20.60 13.92
C THR A 41 0.80 -21.71 13.24
N ALA A 42 2.13 -21.69 13.38
CA ALA A 42 2.98 -22.71 12.77
C ALA A 42 2.67 -24.11 13.31
N ALA A 43 2.49 -24.24 14.63
CA ALA A 43 2.11 -25.50 15.26
C ALA A 43 0.74 -25.98 14.78
N ASN A 44 -0.26 -25.10 14.77
CA ASN A 44 -1.62 -25.43 14.34
C ASN A 44 -1.69 -25.88 12.87
N PHE A 45 -0.85 -25.32 11.99
CA PHE A 45 -0.74 -25.80 10.61
C PHE A 45 -0.09 -27.18 10.50
N LEU A 46 0.95 -27.45 11.29
CA LEU A 46 1.60 -28.77 11.30
C LEU A 46 0.67 -29.86 11.82
N ASP A 47 -0.11 -29.58 12.87
CA ASP A 47 -1.07 -30.52 13.45
C ASP A 47 -2.20 -30.87 12.47
N ALA A 48 -2.49 -29.99 11.52
CA ALA A 48 -3.52 -30.16 10.50
C ALA A 48 -2.96 -30.49 9.11
N ALA A 49 -1.72 -30.97 9.01
CA ALA A 49 -1.05 -31.22 7.74
C ALA A 49 -1.81 -32.20 6.82
N ASP A 50 -2.62 -33.09 7.38
CA ASP A 50 -3.38 -34.09 6.63
C ASP A 50 -4.80 -33.63 6.23
N THR A 51 -5.14 -32.37 6.50
CA THR A 51 -6.44 -31.78 6.17
C THR A 51 -6.35 -30.89 4.92
N GLU A 52 -7.46 -30.73 4.20
CA GLU A 52 -7.52 -29.83 3.05
C GLU A 52 -7.93 -28.39 3.43
N GLU A 53 -8.56 -28.21 4.59
CA GLU A 53 -9.15 -26.93 5.00
C GLU A 53 -8.23 -26.09 5.91
N MET A 54 -8.52 -24.79 6.00
CA MET A 54 -7.88 -23.90 6.96
C MET A 54 -8.27 -24.31 8.39
N PRO A 55 -7.32 -24.66 9.26
CA PRO A 55 -7.65 -25.03 10.64
C PRO A 55 -8.15 -23.83 11.44
N GLU A 56 -9.28 -23.97 12.14
CA GLU A 56 -9.86 -22.87 12.95
C GLU A 56 -8.86 -22.31 13.97
N ALA A 57 -8.05 -23.18 14.59
CA ALA A 57 -7.01 -22.77 15.53
C ALA A 57 -5.90 -21.94 14.84
N ALA A 58 -5.52 -22.31 13.61
CA ALA A 58 -4.56 -21.55 12.82
C ALA A 58 -5.13 -20.18 12.47
N ASP A 59 -6.37 -20.11 11.99
CA ASP A 59 -7.06 -18.86 11.66
C ASP A 59 -7.20 -17.91 12.88
N ALA A 60 -7.61 -18.46 14.03
CA ALA A 60 -7.71 -17.71 15.28
C ALA A 60 -6.36 -17.12 15.71
N SER A 61 -5.28 -17.90 15.59
CA SER A 61 -3.92 -17.45 15.94
C SER A 61 -3.39 -16.39 14.95
N ILE A 62 -3.65 -16.53 13.65
CA ILE A 62 -3.30 -15.51 12.64
C ILE A 62 -4.07 -14.22 12.90
N SER A 63 -5.36 -14.31 13.20
CA SER A 63 -6.19 -13.17 13.59
C SER A 63 -5.68 -12.48 14.86
N ALA A 64 -5.12 -13.24 15.81
CA ALA A 64 -4.47 -12.67 16.99
C ALA A 64 -3.14 -11.96 16.65
N ALA A 65 -2.32 -12.54 15.77
CA ALA A 65 -1.11 -11.89 15.25
C ALA A 65 -1.44 -10.59 14.52
N TYR A 66 -2.48 -10.59 13.69
CA TYR A 66 -3.00 -9.41 12.99
C TYR A 66 -3.36 -8.29 13.96
N ARG A 67 -4.16 -8.59 14.99
CA ARG A 67 -4.54 -7.62 16.03
C ARG A 67 -3.34 -7.04 16.78
N ALA A 68 -2.32 -7.85 17.06
CA ALA A 68 -1.10 -7.35 17.69
C ALA A 68 -0.34 -6.38 16.77
N LEU A 69 -0.22 -6.71 15.48
CA LEU A 69 0.51 -5.92 14.49
C LEU A 69 -0.21 -4.63 14.06
N MET A 70 -1.55 -4.58 14.14
CA MET A 70 -2.35 -3.37 13.89
C MET A 70 -1.98 -2.19 14.81
N THR A 71 -1.30 -2.44 15.92
CA THR A 71 -0.81 -1.37 16.79
C THR A 71 0.07 -0.40 16.00
N ALA A 72 -0.30 0.88 15.97
CA ALA A 72 0.43 1.88 15.19
C ALA A 72 1.92 1.94 15.53
N GLY A 73 2.74 1.95 14.47
CA GLY A 73 4.19 2.08 14.56
C GLY A 73 4.94 0.77 14.85
N THR A 74 4.34 -0.41 14.61
CA THR A 74 5.06 -1.70 14.60
C THR A 74 6.03 -1.84 13.43
N GLY A 75 5.75 -1.16 12.31
CA GLY A 75 6.59 -1.16 11.11
C GLY A 75 6.65 -2.52 10.41
N VAL A 76 5.74 -3.44 10.73
CA VAL A 76 5.57 -4.74 10.08
C VAL A 76 4.27 -4.71 9.28
N PRO A 77 4.32 -4.79 7.94
CA PRO A 77 3.12 -4.78 7.11
C PRO A 77 2.22 -5.99 7.37
N LEU A 78 0.92 -5.74 7.48
CA LEU A 78 -0.08 -6.80 7.74
C LEU A 78 -0.20 -7.77 6.56
N ALA A 79 0.14 -7.33 5.34
CA ALA A 79 0.18 -8.17 4.15
C ALA A 79 1.11 -9.39 4.29
N LEU A 80 2.11 -9.33 5.18
CA LEU A 80 2.98 -10.48 5.45
C LEU A 80 2.24 -11.69 6.03
N LEU A 81 1.13 -11.47 6.73
CA LEU A 81 0.29 -12.54 7.26
C LEU A 81 -0.46 -13.28 6.16
N HIS A 82 -0.76 -12.63 5.03
CA HIS A 82 -1.41 -13.28 3.90
C HIS A 82 -0.43 -14.25 3.20
N TYR A 83 0.84 -13.86 3.01
CA TYR A 83 1.83 -14.81 2.48
C TYR A 83 1.98 -16.09 3.31
N VAL A 84 1.66 -16.04 4.61
CA VAL A 84 1.62 -17.25 5.45
C VAL A 84 0.46 -18.16 5.06
N THR A 85 -0.72 -17.60 4.81
CA THR A 85 -1.95 -18.37 4.54
C THR A 85 -2.17 -18.71 3.07
N ASP A 86 -1.56 -18.00 2.13
CA ASP A 86 -1.66 -18.20 0.69
C ASP A 86 -1.59 -19.70 0.27
N PRO A 87 -0.68 -20.53 0.81
CA PRO A 87 -0.58 -21.94 0.41
C PRO A 87 -1.78 -22.81 0.80
N VAL A 88 -2.57 -22.38 1.79
CA VAL A 88 -3.74 -23.11 2.32
C VAL A 88 -5.03 -22.54 1.77
N THR A 89 -5.14 -21.22 1.66
CA THR A 89 -6.35 -20.55 1.16
C THR A 89 -6.43 -20.52 -0.37
N GLY A 90 -5.30 -20.68 -1.07
CA GLY A 90 -5.21 -20.51 -2.51
C GLY A 90 -5.32 -19.06 -2.99
N PHE A 91 -5.55 -18.11 -2.08
CA PHE A 91 -5.55 -16.69 -2.38
C PHE A 91 -4.10 -16.22 -2.55
N ARG A 92 -3.80 -15.49 -3.62
CA ARG A 92 -2.45 -14.94 -3.85
C ARG A 92 -2.42 -13.50 -3.39
N THR A 93 -1.46 -13.18 -2.51
CA THR A 93 -1.27 -11.82 -2.05
C THR A 93 -0.65 -10.94 -3.13
N GLU A 94 -1.40 -9.93 -3.58
CA GLU A 94 -1.00 -8.98 -4.62
C GLU A 94 -0.79 -7.57 -4.06
N LEU A 95 -0.05 -6.74 -4.80
CA LEU A 95 -0.02 -5.30 -4.54
C LEU A 95 -1.27 -4.64 -5.16
N PRO A 96 -2.01 -3.81 -4.41
CA PRO A 96 -3.22 -3.18 -4.92
C PRO A 96 -2.94 -2.26 -6.12
N GLU A 97 -3.99 -1.82 -6.80
CA GLU A 97 -3.86 -0.77 -7.80
C GLU A 97 -3.85 0.60 -7.16
N LEU A 98 -2.88 1.43 -7.56
CA LEU A 98 -2.81 2.83 -7.16
C LEU A 98 -3.24 3.68 -8.35
N ASP A 99 -4.28 4.49 -8.14
CA ASP A 99 -4.64 5.54 -9.07
C ASP A 99 -3.66 6.71 -8.93
N LEU A 100 -2.61 6.65 -9.75
CA LEU A 100 -1.49 7.59 -9.69
C LEU A 100 -1.58 8.56 -10.85
N ILE A 101 -1.63 9.85 -10.54
CA ILE A 101 -1.62 10.92 -11.55
C ILE A 101 -0.19 11.24 -11.98
N HIS A 102 0.74 11.30 -11.02
CA HIS A 102 2.12 11.75 -11.28
C HIS A 102 2.98 10.65 -11.94
N PRO A 103 3.70 10.94 -13.05
CA PRO A 103 4.54 9.96 -13.75
C PRO A 103 5.62 9.31 -12.88
N THR A 104 6.24 10.08 -11.97
CA THR A 104 7.25 9.55 -11.04
C THR A 104 6.69 8.49 -10.10
N PHE A 105 5.47 8.68 -9.58
CA PHE A 105 4.82 7.67 -8.74
C PHE A 105 4.45 6.44 -9.55
N ARG A 106 3.99 6.60 -10.80
CA ARG A 106 3.72 5.47 -11.70
C ARG A 106 4.98 4.64 -11.96
N TYR A 107 6.12 5.29 -12.19
CA TYR A 107 7.39 4.59 -12.38
C TYR A 107 7.79 3.79 -11.13
N ARG A 108 7.76 4.42 -9.96
CA ARG A 108 8.09 3.76 -8.68
C ARG A 108 7.13 2.61 -8.35
N ALA A 109 5.84 2.78 -8.60
CA ALA A 109 4.86 1.70 -8.43
C ALA A 109 5.14 0.51 -9.36
N ARG A 110 5.50 0.76 -10.62
CA ARG A 110 5.89 -0.29 -11.57
C ARG A 110 7.14 -1.05 -11.10
N GLU A 111 8.13 -0.33 -10.59
CA GLU A 111 9.35 -0.92 -10.05
C GLU A 111 9.05 -1.81 -8.83
N LEU A 112 8.24 -1.33 -7.89
CA LEU A 112 7.81 -2.11 -6.72
C LEU A 112 7.02 -3.36 -7.12
N ARG A 113 6.12 -3.26 -8.10
CA ARG A 113 5.42 -4.42 -8.67
C ARG A 113 6.36 -5.43 -9.31
N ALA A 114 7.36 -4.96 -10.06
CA ALA A 114 8.36 -5.85 -10.65
C ALA A 114 9.17 -6.58 -9.57
N ARG A 115 9.57 -5.89 -8.49
CA ARG A 115 10.24 -6.50 -7.33
C ARG A 115 9.35 -7.51 -6.62
N HIS A 116 8.06 -7.20 -6.44
CA HIS A 116 7.09 -8.11 -5.82
C HIS A 116 6.94 -9.40 -6.63
N LEU A 117 6.69 -9.26 -7.94
CA LEU A 117 6.61 -10.40 -8.86
C LEU A 117 7.89 -11.22 -8.85
N TYR A 118 9.07 -10.58 -8.84
CA TYR A 118 10.34 -11.31 -8.77
C TYR A 118 10.44 -12.19 -7.52
N VAL A 119 10.09 -11.67 -6.34
CA VAL A 119 10.16 -12.46 -5.09
C VAL A 119 9.18 -13.63 -5.08
N ILE A 120 7.97 -13.42 -5.62
CA ILE A 120 6.91 -14.43 -5.65
C ILE A 120 7.18 -15.50 -6.72
N GLU A 121 7.48 -15.09 -7.96
CA GLU A 121 7.66 -16.00 -9.12
C GLU A 121 8.93 -16.84 -9.02
N MET A 122 9.98 -16.34 -8.35
CA MET A 122 11.20 -17.12 -8.11
C MET A 122 11.02 -18.23 -7.06
N GLY A 123 9.83 -18.35 -6.46
CA GLY A 123 9.51 -19.41 -5.50
C GLY A 123 10.30 -19.31 -4.18
N HIS A 124 10.88 -18.15 -3.88
CA HIS A 124 11.76 -17.99 -2.71
C HIS A 124 11.04 -18.24 -1.37
N LEU A 125 9.72 -18.00 -1.31
CA LEU A 125 8.90 -18.30 -0.13
C LEU A 125 8.64 -19.80 0.10
N ASP A 126 8.93 -20.64 -0.90
CA ASP A 126 8.78 -22.10 -0.85
C ASP A 126 10.15 -22.81 -0.92
N SER A 127 11.25 -22.07 -0.78
CA SER A 127 12.59 -22.65 -0.74
C SER A 127 12.75 -23.61 0.44
N HIS A 128 13.56 -24.65 0.25
CA HIS A 128 13.98 -25.55 1.34
C HIS A 128 15.03 -24.89 2.24
N ASP A 129 15.69 -23.84 1.74
CA ASP A 129 16.65 -23.05 2.48
C ASP A 129 15.92 -21.97 3.30
N GLU A 130 15.93 -22.12 4.62
CA GLU A 130 15.29 -21.18 5.55
C GLU A 130 15.85 -19.76 5.45
N ASP A 131 17.14 -19.60 5.11
CA ASP A 131 17.76 -18.28 4.98
C ASP A 131 17.26 -17.56 3.73
N VAL A 132 17.00 -18.29 2.65
CA VAL A 132 16.35 -17.75 1.44
C VAL A 132 14.91 -17.30 1.75
N VAL A 133 14.14 -18.11 2.46
CA VAL A 133 12.76 -17.75 2.83
C VAL A 133 12.75 -16.55 3.77
N LEU A 134 13.66 -16.49 4.74
CA LEU A 134 13.78 -15.37 5.68
C LEU A 134 14.19 -14.07 4.95
N ALA A 135 15.12 -14.15 4.00
CA ALA A 135 15.51 -13.03 3.14
C ALA A 135 14.33 -12.55 2.29
N ALA A 136 13.56 -13.47 1.71
CA ALA A 136 12.35 -13.14 0.94
C ALA A 136 11.28 -12.44 1.80
N LEU A 137 11.02 -12.94 3.02
CA LEU A 137 10.10 -12.29 3.96
C LEU A 137 10.60 -10.91 4.40
N SER A 138 11.90 -10.73 4.57
CA SER A 138 12.48 -9.41 4.85
C SER A 138 12.30 -8.47 3.67
N ALA A 139 12.61 -8.92 2.45
CA ALA A 139 12.45 -8.12 1.23
C ALA A 139 10.98 -7.72 1.00
N LEU A 140 10.03 -8.63 1.23
CA LEU A 140 8.59 -8.33 1.17
C LEU A 140 8.18 -7.33 2.24
N CYS A 141 8.75 -7.42 3.45
CA CYS A 141 8.49 -6.45 4.50
C CYS A 141 8.92 -5.05 4.08
N ASP A 142 10.11 -4.91 3.52
CA ASP A 142 10.64 -3.61 3.09
C ASP A 142 9.86 -3.07 1.88
N LEU A 143 9.54 -3.94 0.93
CA LEU A 143 8.72 -3.62 -0.25
C LEU A 143 7.32 -3.13 0.13
N HIS A 144 6.62 -3.80 1.03
CA HIS A 144 5.29 -3.36 1.48
C HIS A 144 5.37 -2.03 2.25
N ARG A 145 6.44 -1.79 3.01
CA ARG A 145 6.65 -0.47 3.63
C ARG A 145 6.89 0.63 2.60
N GLU A 146 7.69 0.36 1.57
CA GLU A 146 7.89 1.30 0.46
C GLU A 146 6.58 1.56 -0.29
N TRP A 147 5.74 0.54 -0.45
CA TRP A 147 4.44 0.64 -1.08
C TRP A 147 3.45 1.47 -0.25
N ASP A 148 3.39 1.24 1.06
CA ASP A 148 2.57 2.02 1.99
C ASP A 148 3.00 3.49 1.97
N GLN A 149 4.32 3.75 1.98
CA GLN A 149 4.84 5.12 1.89
C GLN A 149 4.48 5.77 0.55
N LEU A 150 4.62 5.06 -0.57
CA LEU A 150 4.22 5.58 -1.89
C LEU A 150 2.72 5.89 -1.94
N THR A 151 1.90 5.08 -1.27
CA THR A 151 0.45 5.27 -1.20
C THR A 151 0.11 6.54 -0.41
N GLU A 152 0.77 6.78 0.72
CA GLU A 152 0.60 8.01 1.50
C GLU A 152 1.13 9.24 0.74
N ASP A 153 2.30 9.15 0.10
CA ASP A 153 2.86 10.23 -0.72
C ASP A 153 1.89 10.61 -1.87
N ALA A 154 1.30 9.62 -2.52
CA ALA A 154 0.32 9.83 -3.59
C ALA A 154 -0.97 10.45 -3.07
N ARG A 155 -1.45 10.03 -1.89
CA ARG A 155 -2.62 10.64 -1.23
C ARG A 155 -2.37 12.09 -0.86
N ASP A 156 -1.20 12.39 -0.32
CA ASP A 156 -0.83 13.77 0.05
C ASP A 156 -0.66 14.66 -1.17
N GLU A 157 -0.09 14.14 -2.26
CA GLU A 157 -0.03 14.86 -3.53
C GLU A 157 -1.42 15.14 -4.08
N LEU A 158 -2.32 14.16 -4.06
CA LEU A 158 -3.71 14.35 -4.48
C LEU A 158 -4.42 15.42 -3.63
N ARG A 159 -4.16 15.46 -2.32
CA ARG A 159 -4.68 16.51 -1.41
C ARG A 159 -4.12 17.89 -1.78
N ARG A 160 -2.82 18.00 -2.09
CA ARG A 160 -2.18 19.25 -2.51
C ARG A 160 -2.70 19.73 -3.87
N ASP A 161 -2.83 18.85 -4.85
CA ASP A 161 -3.37 19.17 -6.18
C ASP A 161 -4.82 19.68 -6.08
N ARG A 162 -5.62 19.11 -5.17
CA ARG A 162 -6.99 19.58 -4.90
C ARG A 162 -7.09 20.93 -4.20
N THR A 163 -6.03 21.40 -3.54
CA THR A 163 -6.08 22.63 -2.71
C THR A 163 -5.31 23.79 -3.30
N ARG A 164 -4.48 23.55 -4.33
CA ARG A 164 -3.68 24.58 -4.99
C ARG A 164 -4.32 24.98 -6.33
N PRO A 165 -4.89 26.19 -6.45
CA PRO A 165 -5.40 26.65 -7.72
C PRO A 165 -4.26 26.87 -8.72
N VAL A 166 -4.46 26.39 -9.95
CA VAL A 166 -3.63 26.75 -11.10
C VAL A 166 -4.10 28.11 -11.60
N VAL A 167 -3.18 29.07 -11.61
CA VAL A 167 -3.49 30.44 -12.04
C VAL A 167 -3.19 30.59 -13.54
N TYR A 168 -4.23 30.85 -14.31
CA TYR A 168 -4.15 31.26 -15.70
C TYR A 168 -4.13 32.80 -15.76
N ARG A 169 -3.22 33.37 -16.54
CA ARG A 169 -3.17 34.83 -16.75
C ARG A 169 -3.22 35.12 -18.23
N ALA A 170 -4.19 35.94 -18.64
CA ALA A 170 -4.30 36.36 -20.02
C ALA A 170 -3.09 37.23 -20.40
N HIS A 171 -2.74 37.22 -21.68
CA HIS A 171 -1.56 37.93 -22.16
C HIS A 171 -1.66 39.45 -21.95
N ASP A 172 -2.88 39.98 -21.88
CA ASP A 172 -3.19 41.39 -21.59
C ASP A 172 -2.96 41.78 -20.12
N GLY A 173 -2.70 40.81 -19.23
CA GLY A 173 -2.44 41.00 -17.80
C GLY A 173 -3.63 41.50 -16.98
N ARG A 174 -4.79 41.75 -17.60
CA ARG A 174 -6.00 42.23 -16.90
C ARG A 174 -6.81 41.11 -16.30
N ARG A 175 -6.83 39.96 -16.98
CA ARG A 175 -7.66 38.81 -16.60
C ARG A 175 -6.81 37.69 -16.04
N SER A 176 -7.34 37.06 -15.00
CA SER A 176 -6.79 35.83 -14.48
C SER A 176 -7.90 34.86 -14.13
N ALA A 177 -7.59 33.58 -14.09
CA ALA A 177 -8.48 32.59 -13.56
C ALA A 177 -7.73 31.66 -12.62
N GLU A 178 -8.40 31.28 -11.55
CA GLU A 178 -7.94 30.29 -10.60
C GLU A 178 -8.72 29.01 -10.88
N HIS A 179 -8.04 28.01 -11.40
CA HIS A 179 -8.60 26.69 -11.64
C HIS A 179 -8.21 25.76 -10.50
N LEU A 180 -9.19 25.40 -9.70
CA LEU A 180 -9.13 24.29 -8.76
C LEU A 180 -9.79 23.07 -9.44
N ARG A 181 -9.39 21.84 -9.13
CA ARG A 181 -10.14 20.68 -9.62
C ARG A 181 -11.61 20.78 -9.20
N GLY A 182 -12.52 20.66 -10.16
CA GLY A 182 -13.95 20.78 -9.90
C GLY A 182 -14.49 22.21 -10.00
N HIS A 183 -13.62 23.24 -10.00
CA HIS A 183 -14.05 24.62 -9.85
C HIS A 183 -13.12 25.64 -10.54
N LEU A 184 -13.68 26.52 -11.37
CA LEU A 184 -12.96 27.60 -12.04
C LEU A 184 -13.52 28.95 -11.59
N THR A 185 -12.67 29.80 -11.02
CA THR A 185 -13.01 31.19 -10.70
C THR A 185 -12.29 32.13 -11.66
N VAL A 186 -13.01 33.02 -12.34
CA VAL A 186 -12.47 33.98 -13.30
C VAL A 186 -12.53 35.39 -12.72
N PHE A 187 -11.44 36.13 -12.88
CA PHE A 187 -11.22 37.46 -12.35
C PHE A 187 -10.92 38.49 -13.45
N ASP A 188 -11.42 39.71 -13.25
CA ASP A 188 -10.97 40.92 -13.94
C ASP A 188 -10.37 41.87 -12.89
N GLY A 189 -9.05 41.97 -12.86
CA GLY A 189 -8.31 42.57 -11.75
C GLY A 189 -8.59 41.85 -10.42
N ALA A 190 -9.25 42.54 -9.48
CA ALA A 190 -9.60 41.99 -8.16
C ALA A 190 -11.06 41.50 -8.07
N ARG A 191 -11.86 41.65 -9.14
CA ARG A 191 -13.28 41.32 -9.14
C ARG A 191 -13.51 39.94 -9.74
N VAL A 192 -14.25 39.09 -9.04
CA VAL A 192 -14.76 37.82 -9.60
C VAL A 192 -15.85 38.14 -10.62
N ILE A 193 -15.68 37.65 -11.84
CA ILE A 193 -16.63 37.82 -12.95
C ILE A 193 -17.38 36.52 -13.28
N ALA A 194 -16.80 35.36 -12.97
CA ALA A 194 -17.49 34.07 -13.05
C ALA A 194 -16.93 33.06 -12.04
N SER A 195 -17.78 32.12 -11.65
CA SER A 195 -17.46 30.98 -10.81
C SER A 195 -18.23 29.80 -11.39
N LEU A 196 -17.50 28.79 -11.85
CA LEU A 196 -17.99 27.71 -12.69
C LEU A 196 -17.60 26.37 -12.08
N ASP A 197 -18.54 25.44 -11.97
CA ASP A 197 -18.21 24.05 -11.70
C ASP A 197 -17.74 23.40 -13.00
N VAL A 198 -16.52 22.87 -12.98
CA VAL A 198 -15.85 22.27 -14.14
C VAL A 198 -15.45 20.83 -13.84
N PRO A 199 -15.33 19.94 -14.83
CA PRO A 199 -14.85 18.58 -14.59
C PRO A 199 -13.51 18.55 -13.84
N GLU A 200 -13.30 17.53 -12.98
CA GLU A 200 -12.05 17.39 -12.20
C GLU A 200 -10.80 17.35 -13.10
N HIS A 201 -10.96 16.98 -14.35
CA HIS A 201 -9.91 16.94 -15.37
C HIS A 201 -10.30 17.82 -16.56
N THR A 202 -10.18 19.13 -16.40
CA THR A 202 -10.34 20.08 -17.51
C THR A 202 -8.98 20.38 -18.12
N ALA A 203 -8.83 20.15 -19.44
CA ALA A 203 -7.56 20.40 -20.11
C ALA A 203 -7.28 21.92 -20.20
N PRO A 204 -6.01 22.36 -20.21
CA PRO A 204 -5.68 23.80 -20.22
C PRO A 204 -6.34 24.59 -21.35
N GLY A 205 -6.50 23.98 -22.54
CA GLY A 205 -7.17 24.62 -23.68
C GLY A 205 -8.66 24.87 -23.45
N ASP A 206 -9.34 23.96 -22.76
CA ASP A 206 -10.77 24.08 -22.43
C ASP A 206 -10.98 25.12 -21.33
N VAL A 207 -10.06 25.18 -20.35
CA VAL A 207 -10.05 26.24 -19.33
C VAL A 207 -9.98 27.62 -20.01
N TRP A 208 -9.13 27.78 -21.03
CA TRP A 208 -9.05 29.04 -21.78
C TRP A 208 -10.33 29.41 -22.53
N GLN A 209 -11.03 28.43 -23.11
CA GLN A 209 -12.33 28.68 -23.73
C GLN A 209 -13.35 29.15 -22.70
N LEU A 210 -13.40 28.51 -21.53
CA LEU A 210 -14.32 28.89 -20.44
C LEU A 210 -14.03 30.30 -19.91
N ILE A 211 -12.75 30.68 -19.77
CA ILE A 211 -12.34 32.03 -19.38
C ILE A 211 -12.85 33.08 -20.39
N ASN A 212 -12.74 32.79 -21.68
CA ASN A 212 -13.18 33.70 -22.73
C ASN A 212 -14.71 33.80 -22.81
N GLN A 213 -15.42 32.69 -22.61
CA GLN A 213 -16.89 32.65 -22.59
C GLN A 213 -17.49 33.37 -21.39
N ALA A 214 -16.87 33.24 -20.20
CA ALA A 214 -17.27 33.95 -19.00
C ALA A 214 -17.16 35.48 -19.10
N ALA A 215 -16.48 35.98 -20.13
CA ALA A 215 -16.24 37.40 -20.36
C ALA A 215 -17.07 38.00 -21.53
N ALA A 216 -17.91 37.18 -22.19
CA ALA A 216 -18.85 37.60 -23.22
C ALA A 216 -20.21 37.95 -22.60
#